data_AF-V4NPE6-F1
#
_entry.id   AF-V4NPE6-F1
#
_cell.length_a   1.000
_cell.length_b   1.000
_cell.length_c   1.000
_cell.angle_alpha   90.00
_cell.angle_beta   90.00
_cell.angle_gamma   90.00
#
_symmetry.space_group_name_H-M   'P 1'
#
loop_
_entity.id
_entity.type
_entity.pdbx_description
1 polymer ?
#
loop_
_entity_poly.entity_id
_entity_poly.type
_entity_poly.pdbx_seq_one_letter_code
_entity_poly.pdbx_strand_id
1 'polypeptide(L)'
;MVNQSRSDISQLLPYGRFPEALPKAKHFYEDAKRLSAYDQVEYFCTSILQNFSPLNYQSDVLLLPEETKKAMAGLIFSASRIGELKELQNIRSLFVQRFGVQFDKDCVDLRPGNLVSSEIVQILDTTMPQDAISPEILMGISQTNITASVELSEIFASNDNLGIADSNAVKIEKPKTVVGREKLMKENSKFQHSNLGESRGRDRSSFMR
;
A
#
# COMPACT_ATOMS: atom_id res chain seq x y z
N MET A 1 -9.88 17.20 -7.76
CA MET A 1 -8.76 17.97 -7.15
C MET A 1 -7.41 17.30 -7.39
N VAL A 2 -7.28 15.98 -7.23
CA VAL A 2 -6.08 15.17 -7.56
C VAL A 2 -5.34 15.62 -8.83
N ASN A 3 -6.06 15.82 -9.94
CA ASN A 3 -5.47 16.23 -11.23
C ASN A 3 -4.83 17.63 -11.22
N GLN A 4 -5.35 18.55 -10.41
CA GLN A 4 -4.80 19.91 -10.31
C GLN A 4 -3.49 19.91 -9.53
N SER A 5 -3.44 19.25 -8.37
CA SER A 5 -2.21 19.11 -7.58
C SER A 5 -1.10 18.43 -8.40
N ARG A 6 -1.45 17.41 -9.19
CA ARG A 6 -0.51 16.75 -10.10
C ARG A 6 0.00 17.69 -11.20
N SER A 7 -0.90 18.44 -11.84
CA SER A 7 -0.53 19.42 -12.87
C SER A 7 0.44 20.46 -12.30
N ASP A 8 0.15 20.99 -11.12
CA ASP A 8 1.00 21.98 -10.48
C ASP A 8 2.39 21.42 -10.12
N ILE A 9 2.49 20.17 -9.63
CA ILE A 9 3.78 19.52 -9.38
C ILE A 9 4.57 19.38 -10.69
N SER A 10 3.91 18.93 -11.76
CA SER A 10 4.55 18.77 -13.08
C SER A 10 5.09 20.08 -13.65
N GLN A 11 4.45 21.21 -13.30
CA GLN A 11 4.91 22.54 -13.70
C GLN A 11 6.03 23.07 -12.83
N LEU A 12 6.14 22.68 -11.55
CA LEU A 12 7.13 23.20 -10.62
C LEU A 12 8.48 22.47 -10.67
N LEU A 13 8.45 21.16 -10.94
CA LEU A 13 9.64 20.31 -10.96
C LEU A 13 10.72 20.73 -11.96
N PRO A 14 10.40 21.11 -13.22
CA PRO A 14 11.41 21.54 -14.19
C PRO A 14 12.19 22.79 -13.77
N TYR A 15 11.62 23.61 -12.89
CA TYR A 15 12.25 24.84 -12.39
C TYR A 15 12.98 24.65 -11.05
N GLY A 16 13.10 23.41 -10.56
CA GLY A 16 13.76 23.12 -9.27
C GLY A 16 13.02 23.67 -8.05
N ARG A 17 11.73 24.01 -8.19
CA ARG A 17 10.89 24.58 -7.13
C ARG A 17 10.32 23.52 -6.20
N PHE A 18 11.20 22.70 -5.63
CA PHE A 18 10.82 21.62 -4.71
C PHE A 18 10.06 22.09 -3.45
N PRO A 19 10.42 23.22 -2.81
CA PRO A 19 9.68 23.70 -1.63
C PRO A 19 8.21 24.05 -1.93
N GLU A 20 7.91 24.50 -3.14
CA GLU A 20 6.55 24.82 -3.58
C GLU A 20 5.76 23.57 -4.03
N ALA A 21 6.46 22.53 -4.49
CA ALA A 21 5.87 21.27 -4.92
C ALA A 21 5.52 20.34 -3.75
N LEU A 22 6.25 20.42 -2.64
CA LEU A 22 6.02 19.61 -1.43
C LEU A 22 4.59 19.72 -0.86
N PRO A 23 4.04 20.91 -0.57
CA PRO A 23 2.66 21.02 -0.07
C PRO A 23 1.63 20.49 -1.08
N LYS A 24 1.91 20.57 -2.39
CA LYS A 24 1.04 20.04 -3.43
C LYS A 24 1.08 18.51 -3.48
N ALA A 25 2.24 17.90 -3.26
CA ALA A 25 2.37 16.45 -3.13
C ALA A 25 1.63 15.93 -1.89
N LYS A 26 1.67 16.68 -0.77
CA LYS A 26 0.87 16.37 0.42
C LYS A 26 -0.63 16.38 0.11
N HIS A 27 -1.13 17.42 -0.56
CA HIS A 27 -2.54 17.47 -0.97
C HIS A 27 -2.91 16.33 -1.93
N PHE A 28 -2.04 16.02 -2.90
CA PHE A 28 -2.25 14.88 -3.79
C PHE A 28 -2.38 13.57 -3.00
N TYR A 29 -1.50 13.33 -2.02
CA TYR A 29 -1.54 12.15 -1.17
C TYR A 29 -2.83 12.09 -0.34
N GLU A 30 -3.23 13.19 0.30
CA GLU A 30 -4.46 13.25 1.09
C GLU A 30 -5.71 12.98 0.23
N ASP A 31 -5.75 13.53 -0.98
CA ASP A 31 -6.85 13.29 -1.91
C ASP A 31 -6.85 11.85 -2.44
N ALA A 32 -5.69 11.27 -2.75
CA ALA A 32 -5.57 9.88 -3.20
C ALA A 32 -5.97 8.89 -2.08
N LYS A 33 -5.52 9.15 -0.85
CA LYS A 33 -5.92 8.42 0.35
C LYS A 33 -7.45 8.45 0.54
N ARG A 34 -8.06 9.63 0.40
CA ARG A 34 -9.52 9.79 0.49
C ARG A 34 -10.24 8.98 -0.59
N LEU A 35 -9.77 9.05 -1.84
CA LEU A 35 -10.37 8.29 -2.95
C LEU A 35 -10.31 6.78 -2.68
N SER A 36 -9.16 6.28 -2.24
CA SER A 36 -9.00 4.86 -1.86
C SER A 36 -9.95 4.43 -0.75
N ALA A 37 -10.18 5.31 0.23
CA ALA A 37 -11.11 5.02 1.32
C ALA A 37 -12.54 4.89 0.80
N TYR A 38 -12.93 5.72 -0.17
CA TYR A 38 -14.24 5.63 -0.80
C TYR A 38 -14.40 4.38 -1.66
N ASP A 39 -13.38 3.99 -2.41
CA ASP A 39 -13.39 2.74 -3.19
C ASP A 39 -13.60 1.53 -2.26
N GLN A 40 -12.94 1.51 -1.11
CA GLN A 40 -13.13 0.47 -0.09
C GLN A 40 -14.53 0.52 0.54
N VAL A 41 -15.07 1.70 0.82
CA VAL A 41 -16.45 1.86 1.31
C VAL A 41 -17.47 1.33 0.29
N GLU A 42 -17.29 1.63 -1.00
CA GLU A 42 -18.13 1.12 -2.08
C GLU A 42 -18.06 -0.41 -2.17
N TYR A 43 -16.86 -0.98 -2.08
CA TYR A 43 -16.64 -2.42 -2.03
C TYR A 43 -17.40 -3.07 -0.86
N PHE A 44 -17.28 -2.52 0.36
CA PHE A 44 -18.00 -3.07 1.52
C PHE A 44 -19.52 -2.98 1.37
N CYS A 45 -20.05 -1.86 0.89
CA CYS A 45 -21.47 -1.71 0.60
C CYS A 45 -21.95 -2.78 -0.39
N THR A 46 -21.20 -3.01 -1.46
CA THR A 46 -21.51 -4.02 -2.47
C THR A 46 -21.51 -5.43 -1.90
N SER A 47 -20.48 -5.79 -1.11
CA SER A 47 -20.38 -7.12 -0.48
C SER A 47 -21.54 -7.40 0.49
N ILE A 48 -21.99 -6.39 1.24
CA ILE A 48 -23.15 -6.50 2.12
C ILE A 48 -24.44 -6.69 1.33
N LEU A 49 -24.63 -5.93 0.24
CA LEU A 49 -25.82 -6.04 -0.62
C LEU A 49 -25.91 -7.41 -1.30
N GLN A 50 -24.80 -7.97 -1.76
CA GLN A 50 -24.74 -9.30 -2.34
C GLN A 50 -25.12 -10.40 -1.33
N ASN A 51 -24.79 -10.19 -0.06
CA ASN A 51 -25.05 -11.14 1.02
C ASN A 51 -26.15 -10.66 1.98
N PHE A 52 -27.14 -9.91 1.48
CA PHE A 52 -28.17 -9.30 2.32
C PHE A 52 -29.18 -10.30 2.88
N SER A 53 -29.42 -11.42 2.18
CA SER A 53 -30.42 -12.43 2.62
C SER A 53 -30.12 -13.02 4.01
N PRO A 54 -28.88 -13.45 4.33
CA PRO A 54 -28.48 -13.82 5.70
C PRO A 54 -28.75 -12.75 6.76
N LEU A 55 -28.57 -11.47 6.40
CA LEU A 55 -28.86 -10.34 7.28
C LEU A 55 -30.36 -10.14 7.52
N ASN A 56 -31.29 -10.88 6.93
CA ASN A 56 -32.70 -10.75 7.32
C ASN A 56 -33.09 -11.70 8.45
N TYR A 57 -32.41 -12.83 8.58
CA TYR A 57 -32.82 -13.91 9.48
C TYR A 57 -31.83 -14.13 10.63
N GLN A 58 -30.59 -13.65 10.50
CA GLN A 58 -29.55 -13.80 11.52
C GLN A 58 -29.33 -12.50 12.30
N SER A 59 -29.39 -12.58 13.63
CA SER A 59 -29.14 -11.46 14.54
C SER A 59 -27.75 -11.49 15.16
N ASP A 60 -27.12 -12.67 15.22
CA ASP A 60 -25.75 -12.82 15.70
C ASP A 60 -24.74 -12.56 14.58
N VAL A 61 -23.84 -11.59 14.80
CA VAL A 61 -22.77 -11.27 13.85
C VAL A 61 -21.95 -12.51 13.52
N LEU A 62 -21.64 -13.36 14.50
CA LEU A 62 -20.70 -14.48 14.35
C LEU A 62 -21.18 -15.52 13.33
N LEU A 63 -22.49 -15.66 13.17
CA LEU A 63 -23.14 -16.62 12.28
C LEU A 63 -23.26 -16.12 10.83
N LEU A 64 -22.85 -14.88 10.55
CA LEU A 64 -22.83 -14.34 9.20
C LEU A 64 -21.61 -14.84 8.40
N PRO A 65 -21.69 -14.83 7.06
CA PRO A 65 -20.53 -15.08 6.20
C PRO A 65 -19.35 -14.18 6.57
N GLU A 66 -18.13 -14.71 6.45
CA GLU A 66 -16.92 -13.98 6.82
C GLU A 66 -16.77 -12.66 6.05
N GLU A 67 -17.08 -12.68 4.76
CA GLU A 67 -17.01 -11.50 3.91
C GLU A 67 -17.96 -10.39 4.38
N THR A 68 -19.22 -10.75 4.70
CA THR A 68 -20.21 -9.82 5.25
C THR A 68 -19.77 -9.23 6.59
N LYS A 69 -19.22 -10.08 7.47
CA LYS A 69 -18.69 -9.64 8.78
C LYS A 69 -17.58 -8.60 8.60
N LYS A 70 -16.61 -8.88 7.72
CA LYS A 70 -15.49 -7.97 7.39
C LYS A 70 -15.98 -6.67 6.77
N ALA A 71 -16.94 -6.74 5.85
CA ALA A 71 -17.51 -5.56 5.22
C ALA A 71 -18.25 -4.66 6.22
N MET A 72 -19.04 -5.24 7.14
CA MET A 72 -19.71 -4.47 8.20
C MET A 72 -18.71 -3.81 9.15
N ALA A 73 -17.71 -4.56 9.61
CA ALA A 73 -16.66 -4.03 10.48
C ALA A 73 -15.86 -2.92 9.78
N GLY A 74 -15.54 -3.10 8.51
CA GLY A 74 -14.93 -2.10 7.64
C GLY A 74 -15.76 -0.82 7.55
N LEU A 75 -17.07 -0.92 7.28
CA LEU A 75 -17.95 0.25 7.25
C LEU A 75 -18.07 0.98 8.58
N ILE A 76 -18.14 0.25 9.71
CA ILE A 76 -18.15 0.86 11.05
C ILE A 76 -16.85 1.64 11.29
N PHE A 77 -15.71 1.02 10.98
CA PHE A 77 -14.41 1.66 11.12
C PHE A 77 -14.30 2.90 10.23
N SER A 78 -14.65 2.78 8.94
CA SER A 78 -14.68 3.90 7.99
C SER A 78 -15.58 5.03 8.46
N ALA A 79 -16.78 4.73 8.97
CA ALA A 79 -17.69 5.71 9.55
C ALA A 79 -17.03 6.48 10.71
N SER A 80 -16.22 5.82 11.55
CA SER A 80 -15.55 6.50 12.65
C SER A 80 -14.51 7.53 12.22
N ARG A 81 -13.93 7.40 11.01
CA ARG A 81 -12.85 8.27 10.51
C ARG A 81 -13.30 9.24 9.42
N ILE A 82 -14.32 8.87 8.64
CA ILE A 82 -14.89 9.69 7.57
C ILE A 82 -16.12 10.44 8.12
N GLY A 83 -15.86 11.61 8.71
CA GLY A 83 -16.91 12.46 9.27
C GLY A 83 -17.75 13.23 8.23
N GLU A 84 -17.28 13.31 6.99
CA GLU A 84 -17.92 14.09 5.92
C GLU A 84 -19.14 13.39 5.29
N LEU A 85 -19.24 12.07 5.40
CA LEU A 85 -20.35 11.26 4.86
C LEU A 85 -21.38 10.95 5.95
N LYS A 86 -22.49 11.69 5.97
CA LYS A 86 -23.57 11.51 6.97
C LYS A 86 -24.29 10.17 6.79
N GLU A 87 -24.42 9.73 5.55
CA GLU A 87 -25.01 8.44 5.18
C GLU A 87 -24.26 7.29 5.84
N LEU A 88 -22.93 7.38 5.93
CA LEU A 88 -22.08 6.38 6.55
C LEU A 88 -22.29 6.34 8.08
N GLN A 89 -22.52 7.50 8.71
CA GLN A 89 -22.91 7.56 10.13
C GLN A 89 -24.27 6.91 10.39
N ASN A 90 -25.23 7.12 9.50
CA ASN A 90 -26.55 6.49 9.60
C ASN A 90 -26.42 4.96 9.50
N ILE A 91 -25.63 4.45 8.55
CA ILE A 91 -25.36 3.01 8.40
C ILE A 91 -24.72 2.44 9.67
N ARG A 92 -23.70 3.10 10.23
CA ARG A 92 -23.08 2.71 11.50
C ARG A 92 -24.11 2.63 12.62
N SER A 93 -25.02 3.60 12.72
CA SER A 93 -26.08 3.60 13.75
C SER A 93 -27.02 2.39 13.63
N LEU A 94 -27.33 1.95 12.40
CA LEU A 94 -28.13 0.74 12.17
C LEU A 94 -27.40 -0.52 12.63
N PHE A 95 -26.08 -0.61 12.39
CA PHE A 95 -25.28 -1.72 12.92
C PHE A 95 -25.20 -1.71 14.44
N VAL A 96 -25.06 -0.54 15.07
CA VAL A 96 -25.10 -0.41 16.54
C VAL A 96 -26.45 -0.86 17.09
N GLN A 97 -27.56 -0.43 16.49
CA GLN A 97 -28.91 -0.83 16.89
C GLN A 97 -29.10 -2.34 16.81
N ARG A 98 -28.51 -2.95 15.78
CA ARG A 98 -28.72 -4.37 15.47
C ARG A 98 -27.80 -5.31 16.25
N PHE A 99 -26.51 -4.99 16.32
CA PHE A 99 -25.45 -5.87 16.84
C PHE A 99 -24.85 -5.38 18.16
N GLY A 100 -25.30 -4.21 18.63
CA GLY A 100 -24.90 -3.65 19.91
C GLY A 100 -23.67 -2.75 19.83
N VAL A 101 -23.52 -1.93 20.87
CA VAL A 101 -22.44 -0.94 21.01
C VAL A 101 -21.07 -1.61 21.17
N GLN A 102 -21.02 -2.86 21.65
CA GLN A 102 -19.75 -3.55 21.85
C GLN A 102 -19.07 -3.89 20.52
N PHE A 103 -19.84 -4.37 19.54
CA PHE A 103 -19.33 -4.62 18.18
C PHE A 103 -18.78 -3.33 17.53
N ASP A 104 -19.50 -2.22 17.72
CA ASP A 104 -19.07 -0.92 17.25
C ASP A 104 -17.72 -0.49 17.85
N LYS A 105 -17.60 -0.55 19.18
CA LYS A 105 -16.36 -0.23 19.90
C LYS A 105 -15.20 -1.12 19.49
N ASP A 106 -15.44 -2.41 19.32
CA ASP A 106 -14.39 -3.36 18.95
C ASP A 106 -13.82 -3.05 17.56
N CYS A 107 -14.67 -2.63 16.62
CA CYS A 107 -14.25 -2.19 15.29
C CYS A 107 -13.54 -0.82 15.33
N VAL A 108 -14.08 0.16 16.05
CA VAL A 108 -13.53 1.53 16.07
C VAL A 108 -12.20 1.64 16.83
N ASP A 109 -12.10 0.95 17.97
CA ASP A 109 -10.92 0.92 18.82
C ASP A 109 -9.89 -0.13 18.34
N LEU A 110 -10.18 -0.87 17.26
CA LEU A 110 -9.34 -1.95 16.72
C LEU A 110 -8.92 -2.97 17.79
N ARG A 111 -9.86 -3.41 18.64
CA ARG A 111 -9.55 -4.31 19.75
C ARG A 111 -9.12 -5.70 19.26
N PRO A 112 -8.40 -6.49 20.07
CA PRO A 112 -8.03 -7.86 19.70
C PRO A 112 -9.25 -8.68 19.28
N GLY A 113 -9.17 -9.32 18.11
CA GLY A 113 -10.27 -10.11 17.54
C GLY A 113 -11.31 -9.30 16.76
N ASN A 114 -11.09 -8.01 16.51
CA ASN A 114 -11.91 -7.23 15.59
C ASN A 114 -11.85 -7.80 14.16
N LEU A 115 -12.85 -7.44 13.36
CA LEU A 115 -13.05 -7.99 12.01
C LEU A 115 -12.70 -6.97 10.90
N VAL A 116 -12.04 -5.87 11.25
CA VAL A 116 -11.71 -4.79 10.30
C VAL A 116 -10.57 -5.23 9.39
N SER A 117 -10.70 -4.99 8.09
CA SER A 117 -9.62 -5.28 7.13
C SER A 117 -8.39 -4.41 7.39
N SER A 118 -7.20 -5.01 7.39
CA SER A 118 -5.94 -4.26 7.51
C SER A 118 -5.77 -3.21 6.41
N GLU A 119 -6.37 -3.42 5.24
CA GLU A 119 -6.28 -2.49 4.11
C GLU A 119 -6.95 -1.15 4.44
N ILE A 120 -8.18 -1.15 4.98
CA ILE A 120 -8.87 0.10 5.31
C ILE A 120 -8.23 0.81 6.50
N VAL A 121 -7.63 0.06 7.43
CA VAL A 121 -6.84 0.63 8.54
C VAL A 121 -5.61 1.34 7.99
N GLN A 122 -4.86 0.71 7.09
CA GLN A 122 -3.71 1.34 6.43
C GLN A 122 -4.16 2.58 5.65
N ILE A 123 -5.26 2.51 4.91
CA ILE A 123 -5.75 3.65 4.13
C ILE A 123 -6.18 4.79 5.04
N LEU A 124 -6.83 4.57 6.18
CA LEU A 124 -7.39 5.68 6.98
C LEU A 124 -6.45 6.21 8.07
N ASP A 125 -5.63 5.34 8.66
CA ASP A 125 -4.78 5.70 9.81
C ASP A 125 -3.33 6.00 9.42
N THR A 126 -2.90 5.70 8.19
CA THR A 126 -1.55 6.09 7.73
C THR A 126 -1.48 7.61 7.54
N THR A 127 -0.53 8.23 8.22
CA THR A 127 -0.15 9.63 7.99
C THR A 127 1.07 9.70 7.08
N MET A 128 1.08 10.66 6.15
CA MET A 128 2.20 10.81 5.23
C MET A 128 3.49 11.22 5.98
N PRO A 129 4.57 10.42 5.91
CA PRO A 129 5.83 10.76 6.56
C PRO A 129 6.48 11.96 5.84
N GLN A 130 6.59 13.10 6.54
CA GLN A 130 7.08 14.35 5.97
C GLN A 130 8.55 14.26 5.51
N ASP A 131 9.34 13.45 6.19
CA ASP A 131 10.78 13.30 5.94
C ASP A 131 11.08 12.34 4.77
N ALA A 132 10.07 11.65 4.24
CA ALA A 132 10.23 10.65 3.19
C ALA A 132 10.01 11.21 1.77
N ILE A 133 9.58 12.48 1.61
CA ILE A 133 9.28 13.07 0.30
C ILE A 133 10.58 13.43 -0.42
N SER A 134 11.20 12.44 -1.06
CA SER A 134 12.36 12.68 -1.92
C SER A 134 11.92 13.33 -3.25
N PRO A 135 12.82 14.06 -3.93
CA PRO A 135 12.58 14.58 -5.28
C PRO A 135 12.17 13.49 -6.28
N GLU A 136 12.57 12.24 -6.05
CA GLU A 136 12.21 11.08 -6.87
C GLU A 136 10.71 10.74 -6.75
N ILE A 137 10.14 10.81 -5.55
CA ILE A 137 8.70 10.58 -5.33
C ILE A 137 7.88 11.67 -5.99
N LEU A 138 8.29 12.93 -5.86
CA LEU A 138 7.65 14.06 -6.54
C LEU A 138 7.67 13.89 -8.06
N MET A 139 8.80 13.44 -8.61
CA MET A 139 8.93 13.15 -10.03
C MET A 139 8.02 12.00 -10.45
N GLY A 140 7.95 10.94 -9.65
CA GLY A 140 7.00 9.83 -9.83
C GLY A 140 5.56 10.32 -9.92
N ILE A 141 5.11 11.14 -8.96
CA ILE A 141 3.75 11.73 -8.93
C ILE A 141 3.46 12.55 -10.21
N SER A 142 4.46 13.28 -10.73
CA SER A 142 4.27 14.14 -11.92
C SER A 142 4.16 13.38 -13.23
N GLN A 143 4.79 12.20 -13.33
CA GLN A 143 4.96 11.46 -14.59
C GLN A 143 3.98 10.30 -14.74
N THR A 144 3.40 9.79 -13.66
CA THR A 144 2.53 8.62 -13.69
C THR A 144 1.04 9.01 -13.71
N ASN A 145 0.25 8.26 -14.51
CA ASN A 145 -1.20 8.21 -14.35
C ASN A 145 -1.54 7.28 -13.18
N ILE A 146 -1.10 7.62 -11.97
CA ILE A 146 -1.35 6.78 -10.79
C ILE A 146 -2.86 6.64 -10.63
N THR A 147 -3.34 5.43 -10.86
CA THR A 147 -4.68 4.96 -10.54
C THR A 147 -4.45 3.93 -9.44
N ALA A 148 -5.06 4.14 -8.27
CA ALA A 148 -5.00 3.29 -7.07
C ALA A 148 -3.66 3.27 -6.27
N SER A 149 -3.60 4.18 -5.30
CA SER A 149 -3.47 3.97 -3.83
C SER A 149 -2.59 2.88 -3.21
N VAL A 150 -2.35 1.74 -3.84
CA VAL A 150 -1.52 0.64 -3.27
C VAL A 150 -0.03 0.94 -3.47
N GLU A 151 0.33 1.57 -4.59
CA GLU A 151 1.73 1.90 -4.87
C GLU A 151 2.27 3.06 -4.04
N LEU A 152 1.42 4.00 -3.58
CA LEU A 152 1.90 5.11 -2.74
C LEU A 152 2.38 4.60 -1.37
N SER A 153 1.63 3.69 -0.72
CA SER A 153 2.12 3.04 0.50
C SER A 153 3.39 2.23 0.27
N GLU A 154 3.54 1.56 -0.87
CA GLU A 154 4.77 0.83 -1.20
C GLU A 154 5.96 1.76 -1.49
N ILE A 155 5.73 2.89 -2.16
CA ILE A 155 6.74 3.93 -2.41
C ILE A 155 7.21 4.56 -1.09
N PHE A 156 6.31 4.83 -0.15
CA PHE A 156 6.68 5.38 1.16
C PHE A 156 7.26 4.32 2.11
N ALA A 157 6.76 3.07 2.11
CA ALA A 157 7.23 1.99 2.98
C ALA A 157 8.59 1.39 2.56
N SER A 158 8.96 1.47 1.27
CA SER A 158 10.25 0.96 0.78
C SER A 158 11.46 1.73 1.30
N ASN A 159 11.28 2.96 1.79
CA ASN A 159 12.37 3.83 2.22
C ASN A 159 12.79 3.65 3.70
N ASP A 160 12.04 2.89 4.49
CA ASP A 160 12.31 2.69 5.93
C ASP A 160 13.39 1.61 6.21
N ASN A 161 13.99 1.01 5.17
CA ASN A 161 14.97 -0.08 5.27
C ASN A 161 16.45 0.36 5.17
N LEU A 162 16.80 1.58 5.56
CA LEU A 162 18.19 1.93 5.88
C LEU A 162 18.39 2.01 7.41
N GLY A 163 18.35 0.84 8.04
CA GLY A 163 18.71 0.65 9.44
C GLY A 163 20.17 1.00 9.69
N ILE A 164 20.37 1.91 10.63
CA ILE A 164 21.62 2.29 11.27
C ILE A 164 22.37 1.05 11.78
N ALA A 165 23.64 0.92 11.41
CA ALA A 165 24.65 0.20 12.18
C ALA A 165 25.86 1.13 12.40
N ASP A 166 25.93 1.67 13.61
CA ASP A 166 27.10 2.26 14.28
C ASP A 166 28.13 1.11 14.57
N SER A 167 29.46 1.19 14.60
CA SER A 167 30.40 2.29 14.82
C SER A 167 31.83 1.93 14.37
N ASN A 168 32.67 2.97 14.27
CA ASN A 168 34.11 3.04 14.63
C ASN A 168 35.23 2.66 13.63
N ALA A 169 35.89 3.76 13.19
CA ALA A 169 37.34 4.02 13.10
C ALA A 169 38.23 3.16 12.17
N VAL A 170 38.86 3.82 11.19
CA VAL A 170 40.34 4.03 11.16
C VAL A 170 40.76 4.84 9.91
N LYS A 171 41.54 5.89 10.20
CA LYS A 171 42.59 6.60 9.43
C LYS A 171 42.35 7.11 8.01
N ILE A 172 42.40 8.44 7.97
CA ILE A 172 42.74 9.32 6.85
C ILE A 172 44.11 8.95 6.27
N GLU A 173 44.16 8.59 4.99
CA GLU A 173 45.32 8.79 4.11
C GLU A 173 44.83 9.24 2.72
N LYS A 174 45.13 10.49 2.35
CA LYS A 174 45.29 10.91 0.94
C LYS A 174 46.64 10.33 0.48
N PRO A 175 46.90 9.99 -0.82
CA PRO A 175 47.03 11.06 -1.81
C PRO A 175 47.03 10.73 -3.35
N LYS A 176 47.08 11.83 -4.12
CA LYS A 176 47.66 12.09 -5.48
C LYS A 176 46.99 11.59 -6.77
N THR A 177 46.58 12.60 -7.53
CA THR A 177 46.57 12.74 -9.01
C THR A 177 47.85 12.23 -9.69
N VAL A 178 47.72 11.40 -10.74
CA VAL A 178 48.67 11.30 -11.87
C VAL A 178 47.95 10.89 -13.16
N VAL A 179 47.87 11.85 -14.09
CA VAL A 179 48.17 11.79 -15.54
C VAL A 179 48.13 10.42 -16.27
N GLY A 180 47.22 10.31 -17.24
CA GLY A 180 47.58 10.16 -18.66
C GLY A 180 47.66 8.77 -19.32
N ARG A 181 46.90 8.68 -20.43
CA ARG A 181 47.13 7.95 -21.71
C ARG A 181 46.46 6.58 -21.96
N GLU A 182 45.74 6.62 -23.09
CA GLU A 182 45.75 5.69 -24.22
C GLU A 182 44.74 4.53 -24.34
N LYS A 183 44.00 4.66 -25.45
CA LYS A 183 43.24 3.72 -26.27
C LYS A 183 43.69 2.25 -26.20
N LEU A 184 42.73 1.32 -26.28
CA LEU A 184 42.46 0.53 -27.50
C LEU A 184 41.26 -0.41 -27.32
N MET A 185 40.55 -0.60 -28.44
CA MET A 185 39.41 -1.50 -28.66
C MET A 185 39.81 -2.98 -28.60
N LYS A 186 38.75 -3.83 -28.61
CA LYS A 186 38.67 -5.30 -28.85
C LYS A 186 38.47 -6.09 -27.55
N GLU A 187 37.66 -7.14 -27.47
CA GLU A 187 36.83 -7.88 -28.43
C GLU A 187 36.14 -9.02 -27.62
N ASN A 188 34.89 -9.33 -27.99
CA ASN A 188 34.20 -10.61 -27.90
C ASN A 188 33.81 -11.31 -26.57
N SER A 189 32.53 -11.70 -26.65
CA SER A 189 31.97 -13.04 -26.38
C SER A 189 31.38 -13.36 -25.01
N LYS A 190 30.04 -13.34 -25.02
CA LYS A 190 29.13 -14.44 -24.65
C LYS A 190 29.83 -15.68 -24.07
N PHE A 191 29.50 -15.98 -22.82
CA PHE A 191 29.43 -17.35 -22.31
C PHE A 191 28.11 -17.51 -21.55
N GLN A 192 27.21 -18.32 -22.12
CA GLN A 192 26.12 -18.95 -21.38
C GLN A 192 26.66 -20.10 -20.54
N HIS A 193 26.11 -20.23 -19.36
CA HIS A 193 26.43 -21.20 -18.35
C HIS A 193 25.70 -22.54 -18.58
N SER A 194 26.52 -23.59 -18.66
CA SER A 194 26.45 -24.88 -17.94
C SER A 194 25.30 -25.88 -18.14
N ASN A 195 25.74 -27.02 -18.69
CA ASN A 195 25.72 -28.37 -18.10
C ASN A 195 24.44 -29.21 -18.20
N LEU A 196 24.46 -30.01 -19.27
CA LEU A 196 23.79 -31.29 -19.41
C LEU A 196 24.56 -32.35 -18.62
N GLY A 197 23.89 -33.07 -17.73
CA GLY A 197 24.47 -34.23 -17.08
C GLY A 197 23.52 -34.88 -16.11
N GLU A 198 22.74 -35.85 -16.57
CA GLU A 198 22.50 -37.06 -15.79
C GLU A 198 21.92 -38.18 -16.66
N SER A 199 22.59 -39.31 -16.58
CA SER A 199 22.43 -40.50 -17.41
C SER A 199 21.66 -41.58 -16.66
N ARG A 200 20.58 -42.03 -17.29
CA ARG A 200 20.22 -43.44 -17.58
C ARG A 200 20.33 -44.47 -16.44
N GLY A 201 19.15 -44.96 -16.02
CA GLY A 201 19.00 -46.26 -15.35
C GLY A 201 17.56 -46.77 -15.47
N ARG A 202 17.26 -47.49 -16.56
CA ARG A 202 16.05 -48.32 -16.71
C ARG A 202 16.41 -49.74 -16.30
N ASP A 203 15.63 -50.33 -15.41
CA ASP A 203 14.99 -51.64 -15.59
C ASP A 203 14.36 -52.12 -14.28
N ARG A 204 13.08 -52.51 -14.32
CA ARG A 204 12.57 -53.88 -14.09
C ARG A 204 11.06 -53.89 -13.77
N SER A 205 10.30 -54.38 -14.75
CA SER A 205 9.23 -55.40 -14.65
C SER A 205 8.38 -55.52 -13.37
N SER A 206 7.05 -55.44 -13.58
CA SER A 206 5.99 -56.41 -13.23
C SER A 206 5.90 -56.93 -11.78
N PHE A 207 4.75 -56.76 -11.12
CA PHE A 207 3.78 -57.84 -10.82
C PHE A 207 2.61 -57.34 -9.94
N MET A 208 1.43 -57.91 -10.19
CA MET A 208 0.14 -57.74 -9.52
C MET A 208 0.17 -57.96 -7.99
N ARG A 209 -0.68 -57.20 -7.27
CA ARG A 209 -1.76 -57.74 -6.43
C ARG A 209 -2.73 -56.64 -6.02
#